data_AF-A0A1C6CW69-F1
#
_entry.id   AF-A0A1C6CW69-F1
#
_cell.length_a   1.000
_cell.length_b   1.000
_cell.length_c   1.000
_cell.angle_alpha   90.00
_cell.angle_beta   90.00
_cell.angle_gamma   90.00
#
_symmetry.space_group_name_H-M   'P 1'
#
loop_
_entity.id
_entity.type
_entity.pdbx_description
1 polymer ?
#
loop_
_entity_poly.entity_id
_entity_poly.type
_entity_poly.pdbx_seq_one_letter_code
_entity_poly.pdbx_strand_id
1 'polypeptide(L)'
;MLKNADCTLYLYNKATQGFTRHFISGVYWRENKAGNVLKSGLQTADSTTVYLYSDEIKPLTVAKDMLVRGLCDFDFDNTNQQTISESMKNFKNTYNARKIKVAVELASFSNDDGDLGASGNLLGAGEIIEGTFNTSTRTFTAKE
;
A
#
# COMPACT_ATOMS: atom_id res chain seq x y z
N MET A 1 10.23 26.06 5.92
CA MET A 1 10.20 24.62 6.24
C MET A 1 10.26 23.86 4.92
N LEU A 2 11.19 22.92 4.77
CA LEU A 2 11.29 22.10 3.56
C LEU A 2 10.09 21.14 3.55
N LYS A 3 9.38 20.99 2.43
CA LYS A 3 8.18 20.14 2.33
C LYS A 3 8.19 19.47 0.96
N ASN A 4 7.92 18.16 0.89
CA ASN A 4 7.96 17.40 -0.37
C ASN A 4 6.91 16.28 -0.45
N ALA A 5 6.12 16.07 0.60
CA ALA A 5 5.10 15.03 0.64
C ALA A 5 3.98 15.40 1.62
N ASP A 6 2.90 14.65 1.54
CA ASP A 6 1.89 14.55 2.60
C ASP A 6 2.02 13.18 3.27
N CYS A 7 1.43 13.01 4.46
CA CYS A 7 1.35 11.70 5.10
C CYS A 7 0.07 11.52 5.91
N THR A 8 -0.29 10.27 6.13
CA THR A 8 -1.33 9.85 7.07
C THR A 8 -0.67 9.17 8.26
N LEU A 9 -0.92 9.69 9.45
CA LEU A 9 -0.48 9.15 10.73
C LEU A 9 -1.62 8.39 11.40
N TYR A 10 -1.38 7.14 11.76
CA TYR A 10 -2.25 6.36 12.64
C TYR A 10 -1.64 6.34 14.05
N LEU A 11 -2.27 7.04 14.98
CA LEU A 11 -1.87 7.10 16.39
C LEU A 11 -2.46 5.91 17.15
N TYR A 12 -1.61 5.12 17.78
CA TYR A 12 -2.03 4.00 18.61
C TYR A 12 -2.48 4.48 19.99
N ASN A 13 -3.69 4.08 20.39
CA ASN A 13 -4.21 4.31 21.73
C ASN A 13 -3.97 3.08 22.62
N LYS A 14 -3.16 3.21 23.67
CA LYS A 14 -2.85 2.09 24.58
C LYS A 14 -4.06 1.58 25.37
N ALA A 15 -5.02 2.44 25.70
CA ALA A 15 -6.18 2.07 26.50
C ALA A 15 -7.17 1.22 25.69
N THR A 16 -7.43 1.61 24.44
CA THR A 16 -8.37 0.90 23.55
C THR A 16 -7.69 -0.13 22.65
N GLN A 17 -6.35 -0.07 22.54
CA GLN A 17 -5.53 -0.77 21.57
C GLN A 17 -5.87 -0.44 20.10
N GLY A 18 -6.65 0.60 19.85
CA GLY A 18 -7.07 1.05 18.53
C GLY A 18 -6.16 2.09 17.90
N PHE A 19 -6.55 2.55 16.71
CA PHE A 19 -5.79 3.53 15.92
C PHE A 19 -6.64 4.73 15.51
N THR A 20 -6.13 5.94 15.70
CA THR A 20 -6.79 7.18 15.26
C THR A 20 -6.06 7.74 14.04
N ARG A 21 -6.79 7.96 12.94
CA ARG A 21 -6.23 8.48 11.69
C ARG A 21 -6.12 10.01 11.73
N HIS A 22 -4.96 10.52 11.33
CA HIS A 22 -4.72 11.94 11.10
C HIS A 22 -4.04 12.15 9.75
N PHE A 23 -4.64 12.98 8.89
CA PHE A 23 -3.98 13.44 7.67
C PHE A 23 -3.14 14.68 7.97
N ILE A 24 -1.88 14.67 7.54
CA ILE A 24 -0.93 15.76 7.76
C ILE A 24 -0.38 16.18 6.39
N SER A 25 -0.76 17.37 5.95
CA SER A 25 -0.25 17.97 4.71
C SER A 25 1.08 18.68 4.94
N GLY A 26 2.00 18.56 3.98
CA GLY A 26 3.22 19.36 3.94
C GLY A 26 4.28 18.91 4.94
N VAL A 27 4.67 17.65 4.86
CA VAL A 27 5.77 17.02 5.61
C VAL A 27 7.03 16.96 4.75
N TYR A 28 8.18 16.71 5.38
CA TYR A 28 9.42 16.39 4.65
C TYR A 28 9.78 14.92 4.83
N TRP A 29 9.65 14.16 3.75
CA TRP A 29 9.92 12.73 3.70
C TRP A 29 11.25 12.48 2.99
N ARG A 30 12.22 11.96 3.73
CA ARG A 30 13.56 11.64 3.23
C ARG A 30 13.81 10.14 3.32
N GLU A 31 13.85 9.50 2.17
CA GLU A 31 14.27 8.10 2.05
C GLU A 31 15.80 8.09 1.87
N ASN A 32 16.49 7.34 2.72
CA ASN A 32 17.93 7.14 2.63
C ASN A 32 18.20 5.68 2.23
N LYS A 33 18.48 5.49 0.94
CA LYS A 33 18.95 4.21 0.39
C LYS A 33 20.48 4.25 0.38
N ALA A 34 21.11 3.85 1.47
CA ALA A 34 22.56 3.69 1.54
C ALA A 34 22.91 2.21 1.34
N GLY A 35 23.40 1.86 0.15
CA GLY A 35 23.95 0.53 -0.12
C GLY A 35 25.41 0.49 0.32
N ASN A 36 25.71 -0.15 1.46
CA ASN A 36 27.08 -0.44 1.84
C ASN A 36 27.43 -1.87 1.42
N VAL A 37 28.51 -2.00 0.65
CA VAL A 37 29.10 -3.30 0.32
C VAL A 37 30.11 -3.65 1.41
N LEU A 38 29.71 -4.52 2.34
CA LEU A 38 30.62 -5.11 3.34
C LEU A 38 31.09 -6.49 2.85
N LYS A 39 32.21 -6.98 3.40
CA LYS A 39 32.80 -8.30 3.08
C LYS A 39 31.85 -9.49 3.37
N SER A 40 30.76 -9.25 4.11
CA SER A 40 29.68 -10.18 4.44
C SER A 40 28.46 -10.10 3.50
N GLY A 41 28.52 -9.32 2.42
CA GLY A 41 27.42 -9.11 1.48
C GLY A 41 26.83 -7.69 1.53
N LEU A 42 25.92 -7.41 0.59
CA LEU A 42 25.20 -6.14 0.51
C LEU A 42 24.28 -5.99 1.73
N GLN A 43 24.54 -5.01 2.60
CA GLN A 43 23.58 -4.59 3.61
C GLN A 43 22.88 -3.33 3.12
N THR A 44 21.61 -3.47 2.73
CA THR A 44 20.71 -2.34 2.54
C THR A 44 20.20 -1.92 3.92
N ALA A 45 20.74 -0.83 4.46
CA ALA A 45 20.11 -0.14 5.60
C ALA A 45 19.16 0.92 5.03
N ASP A 46 17.98 0.49 4.63
CA ASP A 46 16.93 1.40 4.19
C ASP A 46 16.38 2.11 5.43
N SER A 47 16.70 3.40 5.58
CA SER A 47 16.12 4.24 6.63
C SER A 47 15.28 5.33 6.00
N THR A 48 14.13 5.62 6.60
CA THR A 48 13.26 6.71 6.20
C THR A 48 13.13 7.69 7.35
N THR A 49 13.40 8.97 7.10
CA THR A 49 13.23 10.05 8.07
C THR A 49 12.08 10.94 7.62
N VAL A 50 11.10 11.13 8.49
CA VAL A 50 9.95 12.01 8.23
C VAL A 50 9.99 13.17 9.23
N TYR A 51 9.99 14.40 8.72
CA TYR A 51 9.90 15.61 9.54
C TYR A 51 8.46 16.11 9.50
N LEU A 52 7.85 16.13 10.68
CA LEU A 52 6.51 16.64 10.92
C LEU A 52 6.64 18.04 11.52
N TYR A 53 5.90 19.00 10.96
CA TYR A 53 5.94 20.41 11.39
C TYR A 53 4.71 20.81 12.19
N SER A 54 4.10 19.86 12.89
CA SER A 54 2.88 20.03 13.67
C SER A 54 3.15 19.69 15.13
N ASP A 55 2.81 20.60 16.04
CA ASP A 55 2.98 20.40 17.48
C ASP A 55 1.82 19.64 18.13
N GLU A 56 0.63 19.72 17.52
CA GLU A 56 -0.61 19.08 18.00
C GLU A 56 -0.66 17.60 17.59
N ILE A 57 -0.47 17.33 16.30
CA ILE A 57 -0.53 15.98 15.73
C ILE A 57 0.90 15.50 15.49
N LYS A 58 1.38 14.61 16.36
CA LYS A 58 2.71 14.00 16.30
C LYS A 58 2.69 12.56 16.83
N PRO A 59 3.55 11.67 16.32
CA PRO A 59 3.74 10.33 16.87
C PRO A 59 4.08 10.41 18.36
N LEU A 60 3.41 9.58 19.16
CA LEU A 60 3.66 9.44 20.59
C LEU A 60 4.55 8.23 20.88
N THR A 61 4.51 7.21 20.01
CA THR A 61 5.21 5.94 20.19
C THR A 61 5.75 5.45 18.84
N VAL A 62 7.08 5.36 18.73
CA VAL A 62 7.76 4.88 17.51
C VAL A 62 7.54 3.40 17.22
N ALA A 63 7.10 2.61 18.23
CA ALA A 63 6.94 1.17 18.10
C ALA A 63 5.55 0.73 17.60
N LYS A 64 4.54 1.58 17.76
CA LYS A 64 3.14 1.23 17.46
C LYS A 64 2.42 2.22 16.56
N ASP A 65 2.84 3.49 16.52
CA ASP A 65 2.27 4.44 15.57
C ASP A 65 2.72 4.09 14.15
N MET A 66 1.87 4.37 13.17
CA MET A 66 2.14 4.04 11.78
C MET A 66 2.07 5.29 10.92
N LEU A 67 3.06 5.46 10.05
CA LEU A 67 3.12 6.53 9.07
C LEU A 67 2.96 5.95 7.68
N VAL A 68 2.01 6.48 6.92
CA VAL A 68 1.79 6.16 5.51
C VAL A 68 2.06 7.42 4.70
N ARG A 69 2.86 7.30 3.65
CA ARG A 69 3.09 8.42 2.73
C ARG A 69 1.83 8.69 1.91
N GLY A 70 1.43 9.96 1.80
CA GLY A 70 0.23 10.40 1.13
C GLY A 70 -1.05 10.23 1.96
N LEU A 71 -2.19 10.41 1.28
CA LEU A 71 -3.51 10.15 1.83
C LEU A 71 -3.77 8.64 1.86
N CYS A 72 -3.98 8.11 3.06
CA CYS A 72 -4.43 6.75 3.26
C CYS A 72 -5.88 6.80 3.72
N ASP A 73 -6.78 6.48 2.80
CA ASP A 73 -8.23 6.46 3.05
C ASP A 73 -8.64 5.09 3.62
N PHE A 74 -8.18 4.80 4.83
CA PHE A 74 -8.51 3.58 5.56
C PHE A 74 -8.85 3.94 7.01
N ASP A 75 -9.93 3.39 7.53
CA ASP A 75 -10.32 3.55 8.93
C ASP A 75 -10.26 2.20 9.64
N PHE A 76 -9.64 2.20 10.82
CA PHE A 76 -9.62 1.02 11.68
C PHE A 76 -10.93 0.92 12.44
N ASP A 77 -11.56 -0.25 12.38
CA ASP A 77 -12.69 -0.56 13.25
C ASP A 77 -12.18 -0.81 14.68
N ASN A 78 -12.27 0.24 15.50
CA ASN A 78 -11.84 0.25 16.89
C ASN A 78 -12.91 -0.25 17.88
N THR A 79 -13.98 -0.88 17.42
CA THR A 79 -15.10 -1.31 18.28
C THR A 79 -14.66 -2.31 19.35
N ASN A 80 -13.81 -3.27 19.01
CA ASN A 80 -13.22 -4.23 19.94
C ASN A 80 -11.89 -4.80 19.42
N GLN A 81 -11.20 -5.58 20.25
CA GLN A 81 -9.87 -6.11 19.91
C GLN A 81 -9.88 -7.05 18.69
N GLN A 82 -10.99 -7.75 18.44
CA GLN A 82 -11.13 -8.61 17.27
C GLN A 82 -11.23 -7.78 15.99
N THR A 83 -12.11 -6.78 15.96
CA THR A 83 -12.29 -5.89 14.79
C THR A 83 -11.03 -5.08 14.48
N ILE A 84 -10.27 -4.68 15.51
CA ILE A 84 -8.96 -4.05 15.34
C ILE A 84 -7.97 -5.00 14.67
N SER A 85 -7.93 -6.26 15.12
CA SER A 85 -7.03 -7.29 14.57
C SER A 85 -7.38 -7.62 13.12
N GLU A 86 -8.67 -7.69 12.80
CA GLU A 86 -9.18 -7.90 11.44
C GLU A 86 -8.89 -6.70 10.54
N SER A 87 -9.11 -5.47 11.03
CA SER A 87 -8.75 -4.23 10.34
C SER A 87 -7.25 -4.17 10.02
N MET A 88 -6.38 -4.59 10.96
CA MET A 88 -4.93 -4.66 10.74
C MET A 88 -4.54 -5.68 9.67
N LYS A 89 -5.24 -6.82 9.60
CA LYS A 89 -5.04 -7.78 8.50
C LYS A 89 -5.48 -7.17 7.17
N ASN A 90 -6.62 -6.49 7.13
CA ASN A 90 -7.12 -5.86 5.92
C ASN A 90 -6.19 -4.73 5.46
N PHE A 91 -5.72 -3.88 6.36
CA PHE A 91 -4.78 -2.79 6.07
C PHE A 91 -3.50 -3.28 5.38
N LYS A 92 -2.96 -4.43 5.79
CA LYS A 92 -1.73 -5.00 5.20
C LYS A 92 -1.93 -5.66 3.84
N ASN A 93 -3.15 -6.09 3.55
CA ASN A 93 -3.45 -6.97 2.41
C ASN A 93 -4.35 -6.31 1.37
N THR A 94 -4.91 -5.13 1.64
CA THR A 94 -5.86 -4.45 0.78
C THR A 94 -5.18 -3.27 0.08
N TYR A 95 -5.26 -3.24 -1.24
CA TYR A 95 -4.62 -2.23 -2.07
C TYR A 95 -5.63 -1.60 -3.02
N ASN A 96 -5.46 -0.31 -3.32
CA ASN A 96 -6.21 0.34 -4.39
C ASN A 96 -5.93 -0.37 -5.71
N ALA A 97 -6.99 -0.73 -6.42
CA ALA A 97 -6.92 -1.52 -7.64
C ALA A 97 -7.97 -1.09 -8.66
N ARG A 98 -7.72 -1.43 -9.92
CA ARG A 98 -8.68 -1.29 -11.02
C ARG A 98 -8.92 -2.63 -11.66
N LYS A 99 -10.18 -3.04 -11.75
CA LYS A 99 -10.57 -4.26 -12.46
C LYS A 99 -10.87 -3.91 -13.91
N ILE A 100 -10.12 -4.49 -14.83
CA ILE A 100 -10.24 -4.27 -16.27
C ILE A 100 -10.67 -5.59 -16.92
N LYS A 101 -11.80 -5.57 -17.62
CA LYS A 101 -12.24 -6.72 -18.41
C LYS A 101 -11.72 -6.58 -19.84
N VAL A 102 -10.87 -7.52 -20.25
CA VAL A 102 -10.34 -7.61 -21.60
C VAL A 102 -10.79 -8.90 -22.27
N ALA A 103 -11.00 -8.85 -23.58
CA ALA A 103 -11.10 -10.02 -24.44
C ALA A 103 -9.73 -10.32 -25.02
N VAL A 104 -9.45 -11.58 -25.27
CA VAL A 104 -8.21 -12.03 -25.91
C VAL A 104 -8.56 -12.47 -27.32
N GLU A 105 -7.92 -11.84 -28.30
CA GLU A 105 -7.90 -12.32 -29.67
C GLU A 105 -6.67 -13.24 -29.83
N LEU A 106 -6.85 -14.39 -30.48
CA LEU A 106 -5.75 -15.28 -30.87
C LEU A 106 -5.51 -15.08 -32.38
N ALA A 107 -4.35 -14.57 -32.74
CA ALA A 107 -3.96 -14.28 -34.12
C ALA A 107 -3.24 -15.46 -34.79
N SER A 108 -2.40 -16.19 -34.06
CA SER A 108 -1.72 -17.38 -34.58
C SER A 108 -1.32 -18.36 -33.49
N PHE A 109 -1.17 -19.62 -33.89
CA PHE A 109 -0.47 -20.65 -33.14
C PHE A 109 0.79 -21.02 -33.91
N SER A 110 1.92 -21.11 -33.22
CA SER A 110 3.16 -21.66 -33.77
C SER A 110 3.58 -22.90 -32.98
N ASN A 111 4.31 -23.77 -33.64
CA ASN A 111 4.94 -24.93 -33.02
C ASN A 111 6.34 -25.02 -33.63
N ASP A 112 7.24 -24.21 -33.09
CA ASP A 112 8.63 -24.16 -33.51
C ASP A 112 9.42 -25.09 -32.58
N ASP A 113 10.01 -26.15 -33.14
CA ASP A 113 10.85 -27.12 -32.45
C ASP A 113 10.26 -27.78 -31.18
N GLY A 114 8.93 -27.92 -31.14
CA GLY A 114 8.22 -28.58 -30.04
C GLY A 114 7.70 -27.65 -28.96
N ASP A 115 7.98 -26.34 -29.06
CA ASP A 115 7.42 -25.32 -28.18
C ASP A 115 6.13 -24.74 -28.78
N LEU A 116 5.03 -24.88 -28.03
CA LEU A 116 3.73 -24.31 -28.37
C LEU A 116 3.71 -22.80 -28.08
N GLY A 117 3.67 -22.00 -29.14
CA GLY A 117 3.49 -20.56 -29.10
C GLY A 117 2.06 -20.15 -29.49
N ALA A 118 1.54 -19.10 -28.85
CA ALA A 118 0.32 -18.43 -29.29
C ALA A 118 0.54 -16.92 -29.25
N SER A 119 0.10 -16.23 -30.30
CA SER A 119 0.19 -14.77 -30.40
C SER A 119 -1.19 -14.15 -30.61
N GLY A 120 -1.37 -12.90 -30.21
CA GLY A 120 -2.68 -12.26 -30.22
C GLY A 120 -2.71 -10.89 -29.55
N ASN A 121 -3.90 -10.28 -29.52
CA ASN A 121 -4.12 -8.94 -28.97
C ASN A 121 -5.03 -8.97 -27.73
N LEU A 122 -4.86 -7.97 -26.85
CA LEU A 122 -5.83 -7.66 -25.81
C LEU A 122 -6.81 -6.61 -26.33
N LEU A 123 -8.09 -6.96 -26.33
CA LEU A 123 -9.18 -6.08 -26.75
C LEU A 123 -9.94 -5.61 -25.51
N GLY A 124 -10.32 -4.34 -25.44
CA GLY A 124 -11.18 -3.84 -24.37
C GLY A 124 -12.56 -4.50 -24.44
N ALA A 125 -12.99 -5.19 -23.37
CA ALA A 125 -14.26 -5.91 -23.32
C ALA A 125 -15.17 -5.46 -22.17
N GLY A 126 -14.87 -4.30 -21.57
CA GLY A 126 -15.66 -3.69 -20.52
C GLY A 126 -15.04 -2.42 -19.96
N GLU A 127 -15.71 -1.86 -18.96
CA GLU A 127 -15.28 -0.65 -18.26
C GLU A 127 -14.16 -0.95 -17.26
N ILE A 128 -13.39 0.09 -16.96
CA ILE A 128 -12.41 0.08 -15.88
C ILE A 128 -13.15 0.38 -14.58
N ILE A 129 -13.23 -0.60 -13.67
CA ILE A 129 -13.90 -0.45 -12.38
C ILE A 129 -12.86 -0.14 -11.32
N GLU A 130 -12.99 1.00 -10.64
CA GLU A 130 -12.13 1.34 -9.50
C GLU A 130 -12.60 0.64 -8.22
N GLY A 131 -11.66 0.28 -7.35
CA GLY A 131 -11.97 -0.41 -6.11
C GLY A 131 -10.72 -0.80 -5.33
N THR A 132 -10.85 -1.87 -4.56
CA THR A 132 -9.75 -2.43 -3.78
C THR A 132 -9.59 -3.92 -4.06
N PHE A 133 -8.35 -4.41 -3.96
CA PHE A 133 -8.03 -5.83 -4.08
C PHE A 133 -7.36 -6.32 -2.80
N ASN A 134 -7.90 -7.39 -2.21
CA ASN A 134 -7.32 -8.04 -1.05
C ASN A 134 -6.48 -9.24 -1.51
N THR A 135 -5.18 -9.21 -1.25
CA THR A 135 -4.22 -10.24 -1.69
C THR A 135 -4.34 -11.56 -0.93
N SER A 136 -4.86 -11.54 0.30
CA SER A 136 -5.06 -12.74 1.11
C SER A 136 -6.28 -13.54 0.65
N THR A 137 -7.40 -12.86 0.42
CA THR A 137 -8.64 -13.50 -0.06
C THR A 137 -8.68 -13.61 -1.59
N ARG A 138 -7.81 -12.88 -2.30
CA ARG A 138 -7.77 -12.76 -3.76
C ARG A 138 -9.09 -12.23 -4.34
N THR A 139 -9.74 -11.32 -3.61
CA THR A 139 -11.04 -10.74 -3.97
C THR A 139 -10.91 -9.25 -4.32
N PHE A 140 -11.69 -8.82 -5.32
CA PHE A 140 -11.85 -7.41 -5.68
C PHE A 140 -13.19 -6.89 -5.17
N THR A 141 -13.18 -5.70 -4.57
CA THR A 141 -14.37 -4.98 -4.09
C THR A 141 -14.46 -3.66 -4.83
N ALA A 142 -15.54 -3.44 -5.58
CA ALA A 142 -15.77 -2.18 -6.28
C ALA A 142 -15.98 -1.04 -5.27
N LYS A 143 -15.51 0.16 -5.61
CA LYS A 143 -15.86 1.36 -4.86
C LYS A 143 -17.30 1.74 -5.18
N GLU A 144 -18.09 2.05 -4.14
CA GLU A 144 -19.47 2.58 -4.28
C GLU A 144 -19.49 3.98 -4.89
#